data_AF-A0A2K4ZQF4-F1
#
_entry.id   AF-A0A2K4ZQF4-F1
#
_cell.length_a   1.000
_cell.length_b   1.000
_cell.length_c   1.000
_cell.angle_alpha   90.00
_cell.angle_beta   90.00
_cell.angle_gamma   90.00
#
_symmetry.space_group_name_H-M   'P 1'
#
loop_
_entity.id
_entity.type
_entity.pdbx_description
1 polymer ?
#
loop_
_entity_poly.entity_id
_entity_poly.type
_entity_poly.pdbx_seq_one_letter_code
_entity_poly.pdbx_strand_id
1 'polypeptide(L)' 'MNNEFVEQNQGPIYDYEDCANMIQEKTSLSREIIADVLNAEIDYMKSIGIIDEDEDVYFQA' A
#
# COMPACT_ATOMS: atom_id res chain seq x y z
N MET A 1 -28.61 12.25 -25.03
CA MET A 1 -27.43 12.84 -24.38
C MET A 1 -26.54 11.67 -24.03
N ASN A 2 -25.35 11.64 -24.63
CA ASN A 2 -24.39 10.55 -24.48
C ASN A 2 -23.80 10.64 -23.07
N ASN A 3 -24.07 9.65 -22.22
CA ASN A 3 -23.33 9.51 -20.98
C ASN A 3 -21.97 8.96 -21.35
N GLU A 4 -20.97 9.85 -21.33
CA GLU A 4 -19.58 9.53 -21.46
C GLU A 4 -19.21 8.45 -20.43
N PHE A 5 -18.75 7.30 -20.92
CA PHE A 5 -18.04 6.32 -20.10
C PHE A 5 -16.76 7.00 -19.64
N VAL A 6 -16.74 7.43 -18.39
CA VAL A 6 -15.49 7.82 -17.72
C VAL A 6 -14.72 6.52 -17.52
N GLU A 7 -13.81 6.22 -18.45
CA GLU A 7 -12.71 5.28 -18.19
C GLU A 7 -11.98 5.82 -16.97
N GLN A 8 -12.29 5.27 -15.80
CA GLN A 8 -11.51 5.51 -14.61
C GLN A 8 -10.08 5.07 -14.96
N ASN A 9 -9.17 6.05 -15.00
CA ASN A 9 -7.74 5.84 -14.93
C ASN A 9 -7.45 5.09 -13.61
N GLN A 10 -7.72 3.79 -13.58
CA GLN A 10 -7.26 2.91 -12.52
C GLN A 10 -5.76 2.78 -12.77
N GLY A 11 -5.00 3.72 -12.21
CA GLY A 11 -3.56 3.54 -12.03
C GLY A 11 -3.29 2.18 -11.40
N PRO A 12 -2.05 1.66 -11.50
CA PRO A 12 -1.73 0.34 -10.99
C PRO A 12 -2.26 0.19 -9.56
N ILE A 13 -3.15 -0.78 -9.35
CA ILE A 13 -3.66 -1.11 -8.03
C ILE A 13 -2.46 -1.57 -7.23
N TYR A 14 -2.12 -0.82 -6.18
CA TYR A 14 -1.05 -1.17 -5.28
C TYR A 14 -1.54 -2.31 -4.38
N ASP A 15 -1.14 -3.54 -4.70
CA ASP A 15 -1.36 -4.69 -3.83
C ASP A 15 -0.21 -4.78 -2.82
N TYR A 16 -0.56 -4.70 -1.54
CA TYR A 16 0.41 -4.84 -0.45
C TYR A 16 1.15 -6.17 -0.50
N GLU A 17 0.51 -7.25 -0.98
CA GLU A 17 1.18 -8.54 -1.14
C GLU A 17 2.22 -8.52 -2.24
N ASP A 18 1.92 -7.89 -3.38
CA ASP A 18 2.90 -7.73 -4.45
C ASP A 18 4.11 -6.89 -4.00
N CYS A 19 3.87 -5.86 -3.19
CA CYS A 19 4.93 -5.07 -2.59
C CYS A 19 5.80 -5.92 -1.64
N ALA A 20 5.17 -6.65 -0.72
CA ALA A 20 5.89 -7.50 0.24
C ALA A 20 6.72 -8.58 -0.46
N ASN A 21 6.15 -9.22 -1.49
CA ASN A 21 6.85 -10.19 -2.33
C ASN A 21 8.07 -9.57 -3.02
N MET A 22 7.90 -8.41 -3.66
CA MET A 22 9.00 -7.72 -4.32
C MET A 22 10.13 -7.35 -3.35
N ILE A 23 9.80 -6.85 -2.16
CA ILE A 23 10.81 -6.50 -1.14
C ILE A 23 11.53 -7.76 -0.68
N GLN A 24 10.80 -8.83 -0.42
CA GLN A 24 11.37 -10.11 0.02
C GLN A 24 12.35 -10.67 -1.01
N GLU A 25 11.96 -10.70 -2.28
CA GLU A 25 12.82 -11.15 -3.39
C GLU A 25 14.10 -10.32 -3.51
N LYS A 26 14.03 -9.00 -3.28
CA LYS A 26 15.17 -8.09 -3.47
C LYS A 26 16.11 -7.99 -2.27
N THR A 27 15.59 -8.21 -1.06
CA THR A 27 16.33 -7.91 0.18
C THR A 27 16.60 -9.14 1.03
N SER A 28 15.92 -10.26 0.77
CA SER A 28 15.93 -11.47 1.61
C SER A 28 15.48 -11.21 3.07
N LEU A 29 14.79 -10.10 3.35
CA LEU A 29 14.18 -9.84 4.65
C LEU A 29 13.03 -10.82 4.92
N SER A 30 12.77 -11.11 6.21
CA SER A 30 11.61 -11.91 6.60
C SER A 30 10.31 -11.12 6.40
N ARG A 31 9.21 -11.85 6.21
CA ARG A 31 7.86 -11.29 6.10
C ARG A 31 7.49 -10.39 7.29
N GLU A 32 7.89 -10.81 8.49
CA GLU A 32 7.72 -10.04 9.73
C GLU A 32 8.43 -8.69 9.67
N ILE A 33 9.71 -8.65 9.28
CA ILE A 33 10.45 -7.38 9.18
C ILE A 33 9.86 -6.48 8.09
N ILE A 34 9.42 -7.07 6.98
CA ILE A 34 8.79 -6.31 5.88
C ILE A 34 7.48 -5.68 6.36
N ALA A 35 6.68 -6.42 7.13
CA ALA A 35 5.46 -5.90 7.72
C ALA A 35 5.73 -4.73 8.66
N ASP A 36 6.72 -4.86 9.54
CA ASP A 36 7.09 -3.78 10.47
C ASP A 36 7.50 -2.52 9.71
N VAL A 37 8.27 -2.65 8.62
CA VAL A 37 8.71 -1.52 7.80
C VAL A 37 7.53 -0.86 7.07
N LEU A 38 6.67 -1.65 6.41
CA LEU A 38 5.52 -1.12 5.68
C LEU A 38 4.51 -0.46 6.63
N ASN A 39 4.27 -1.05 7.80
CA ASN A 39 3.38 -0.48 8.81
C ASN A 39 3.97 0.82 9.40
N ALA A 40 5.30 0.89 9.61
CA ALA A 40 5.94 2.13 10.01
C ALA A 40 5.86 3.23 8.92
N GLU A 41 5.91 2.86 7.65
CA GLU A 41 5.69 3.80 6.53
C GLU A 41 4.26 4.34 6.53
N ILE A 42 3.26 3.48 6.74
CA ILE A 42 1.86 3.87 6.86
C ILE A 42 1.67 4.85 8.03
N ASP A 43 2.22 4.55 9.20
CA ASP A 43 2.14 5.43 10.36
C ASP A 43 2.76 6.80 10.07
N TYR A 44 3.89 6.83 9.35
CA TYR A 44 4.48 8.08 8.89
C TYR A 44 3.55 8.83 7.92
N MET A 45 2.95 8.15 6.94
CA MET A 45 2.01 8.76 5.99
C MET A 45 0.77 9.34 6.67
N LYS A 46 0.23 8.65 7.70
CA LYS A 46 -0.84 9.17 8.56
C LYS A 46 -0.39 10.44 9.29
N SER A 47 0.81 10.44 9.86
CA SER A 47 1.32 11.59 10.63
C SER A 47 1.49 12.88 9.81
N ILE A 48 1.65 12.76 8.48
CA ILE A 48 1.77 13.90 7.56
C ILE A 48 0.49 14.17 6.76
N GLY A 49 -0.60 13.47 7.06
CA GLY A 49 -1.92 13.67 6.45
C GLY A 49 -2.04 13.22 4.99
N ILE A 50 -1.23 12.24 4.56
CA ILE A 50 -1.38 11.59 3.24
C ILE A 50 -2.49 10.53 3.29
N ILE A 51 -2.57 9.78 4.38
CA ILE A 51 -3.61 8.78 4.65
C ILE A 51 -4.45 9.31 5.81
N ASP A 52 -5.78 9.19 5.73
CA ASP A 52 -6.66 9.52 6.84
C ASP A 52 -6.41 8.57 8.02
N GLU A 53 -6.34 9.11 9.25
CA GLU A 53 -6.02 8.31 10.44
C GLU A 53 -7.00 7.14 10.65
N ASP A 54 -8.26 7.33 10.25
CA ASP A 54 -9.37 6.39 10.36
C ASP A 54 -9.37 5.27 9.28
N GLU A 55 -8.43 5.31 8.32
CA GLU A 55 -8.33 4.24 7.33
C GLU A 55 -7.60 2.99 7.90
N ASP A 56 -8.29 1.84 7.82
CA ASP A 56 -7.77 0.51 8.18
C ASP A 56 -6.88 -0.05 7.07
N VAL A 57 -5.69 0.56 6.93
CA VAL A 57 -4.70 0.21 5.93
C VAL A 57 -3.46 -0.28 6.67
N TYR A 58 -3.36 -1.58 6.93
CA TYR A 58 -2.19 -2.19 7.56
C TYR A 58 -1.85 -3.52 6.90
N PHE A 59 -0.57 -3.79 6.72
CA PHE A 59 -0.10 -5.06 6.19
C PHE A 59 0.00 -6.12 7.29
N GLN A 60 -0.46 -7.33 6.97
CA GLN A 60 -0.44 -8.49 7.86
C GLN A 60 0.52 -9.53 7.29
N ALA A 61 1.52 -9.92 8.10
CA ALA A 61 2.58 -10.86 7.72
C ALA A 61 2.14 -12.33 7.64
#